data_AF-A0A960PYG5-F1
#
_entry.id   AF-A0A960PYG5-F1
#
_cell.length_a   1.000
_cell.length_b   1.000
_cell.length_c   1.000
_cell.angle_alpha   90.00
_cell.angle_beta   90.00
_cell.angle_gamma   90.00
#
_symmetry.space_group_name_H-M   'P 1'
#
loop_
_entity.id
_entity.type
_entity.pdbx_description
1 polymer ?
#
loop_
_entity_poly.entity_id
_entity_poly.type
_entity_poly.pdbx_seq_one_letter_code
_entity_poly.pdbx_strand_id
1 'polypeptide(L)'
;MPSLTGIYEFAPALGTDGNRVRRDGSTTDWWLIIRCDRDVGKYLRHLYKLESPATSEISEPLWGAHVSIVQDERPPNIEHWKDREGAEVVLEYDQEPQETDGYIYLPVHCPEALDYRELLGLPRRPKWPLHLTIGNRKNA
;
A
#
# COMPACT_ATOMS: atom_id res chain seq x y z
N MET A 1 -16.23 -7.18 -6.82
CA MET A 1 -15.07 -6.76 -6.03
C MET A 1 -15.53 -5.56 -5.19
N PRO A 2 -15.35 -5.56 -3.87
CA PRO A 2 -15.62 -4.38 -3.05
C PRO A 2 -14.72 -3.20 -3.44
N SER A 3 -15.22 -1.99 -3.23
CA SER A 3 -14.49 -0.75 -3.52
C SER A 3 -14.12 -0.01 -2.24
N LEU A 4 -13.03 0.75 -2.30
CA LEU A 4 -12.49 1.56 -1.22
C LEU A 4 -12.02 2.90 -1.77
N THR A 5 -12.27 3.99 -1.02
CA THR A 5 -11.66 5.28 -1.30
C THR A 5 -10.38 5.41 -0.49
N GLY A 6 -9.32 5.87 -1.15
CA GLY A 6 -8.06 6.21 -0.50
C GLY A 6 -7.53 7.54 -1.00
N ILE A 7 -6.40 7.97 -0.41
CA ILE A 7 -5.76 9.25 -0.69
C ILE A 7 -4.33 9.00 -1.12
N TYR A 8 -3.90 9.61 -2.22
CA TYR A 8 -2.49 9.58 -2.62
C TYR A 8 -1.62 10.34 -1.62
N GLU A 9 -0.55 9.69 -1.16
CA GLU A 9 0.42 10.28 -0.25
C GLU A 9 1.84 9.98 -0.74
N PHE A 10 2.63 11.04 -0.91
CA PHE A 10 4.00 10.94 -1.39
C PHE A 10 4.97 11.10 -0.23
N ALA A 11 6.03 10.31 -0.26
CA ALA A 11 7.01 10.23 0.82
C ALA A 11 6.36 10.09 2.21
N PRO A 12 5.53 9.04 2.40
CA PRO A 12 4.83 8.82 3.67
C PRO A 12 5.84 8.70 4.81
N ALA A 13 5.51 9.30 5.95
CA ALA A 13 6.31 9.14 7.16
C ALA A 13 6.18 7.70 7.69
N LEU A 14 7.23 7.20 8.33
CA LEU A 14 7.27 5.88 8.97
C LEU A 14 6.55 5.87 10.32
N GLY A 15 6.34 7.05 10.92
CA GLY A 15 5.71 7.23 12.22
C GLY A 15 5.10 8.62 12.38
N THR A 16 4.55 8.90 13.55
CA THR A 16 3.90 10.18 13.89
C THR A 16 4.89 11.32 14.12
N ASP A 17 6.18 11.00 14.28
CA ASP A 17 7.29 11.94 14.42
C ASP A 17 7.74 12.56 13.08
N GLY A 18 7.15 12.11 11.96
CA GLY A 18 7.52 12.56 10.62
C GLY A 18 8.81 11.92 10.10
N ASN A 19 9.40 10.94 10.81
CA ASN A 19 10.62 10.28 10.36
C ASN A 19 10.41 9.56 9.03
N ARG A 20 11.35 9.72 8.10
CA ARG A 20 11.34 9.09 6.78
C ARG A 20 12.51 8.13 6.56
N VAL A 21 13.44 8.03 7.51
CA VAL A 21 14.62 7.17 7.41
C VAL A 21 14.29 5.77 7.87
N ARG A 22 14.41 4.81 6.96
CA ARG A 22 14.14 3.38 7.18
C ARG A 22 15.31 2.74 7.94
N ARG A 23 15.08 1.54 8.47
CA ARG A 23 16.07 0.78 9.26
C ARG A 23 17.35 0.45 8.48
N ASP A 24 17.27 0.36 7.16
CA ASP A 24 18.38 0.09 6.25
C ASP A 24 19.12 1.36 5.80
N GLY A 25 18.74 2.54 6.31
CA GLY A 25 19.32 3.84 5.93
C GLY A 25 18.70 4.47 4.69
N SER A 26 17.80 3.79 3.97
CA SER A 26 17.06 4.38 2.85
C SER A 26 15.97 5.36 3.33
N THR A 27 15.44 6.20 2.45
CA THR A 27 14.35 7.14 2.77
C THR A 27 13.05 6.76 2.07
N THR A 28 11.93 7.33 2.51
CA THR A 28 10.65 7.21 1.80
C THR A 28 10.50 8.22 0.65
N ASP A 29 11.53 8.99 0.27
CA ASP A 29 11.38 10.11 -0.67
C ASP A 29 10.84 9.70 -2.05
N TRP A 30 11.11 8.46 -2.48
CA TRP A 30 10.61 7.87 -3.72
C TRP A 30 9.53 6.80 -3.49
N TRP A 31 8.72 7.00 -2.45
CA TRP A 31 7.54 6.19 -2.17
C TRP A 31 6.27 6.96 -2.48
N LEU A 32 5.34 6.28 -3.14
CA LEU A 32 3.97 6.73 -3.35
C LEU A 32 3.04 5.63 -2.90
N ILE A 33 2.14 5.94 -1.98
CA ILE A 33 1.09 5.04 -1.53
C ILE A 33 -0.28 5.66 -1.77
N ILE A 34 -1.29 4.81 -1.87
CA ILE A 34 -2.67 5.18 -1.59
C ILE A 34 -2.92 4.79 -0.13
N ARG A 35 -3.10 5.77 0.74
CA ARG A 35 -3.51 5.53 2.13
C ARG A 35 -5.01 5.28 2.16
N CYS A 36 -5.40 4.19 2.81
CA CYS A 36 -6.79 3.84 3.01
C CYS A 36 -7.20 4.09 4.47
N ASP A 37 -8.50 4.07 4.73
CA ASP A 37 -9.02 4.13 6.09
C ASP A 37 -8.45 2.96 6.94
N ARG A 38 -7.93 3.30 8.12
CA ARG A 38 -7.34 2.34 9.05
C ARG A 38 -8.37 1.31 9.55
N ASP A 39 -9.62 1.71 9.69
CA ASP A 39 -10.68 0.82 10.17
C ASP A 39 -11.01 -0.28 9.15
N VAL A 40 -10.82 -0.02 7.86
CA VAL A 40 -10.92 -1.05 6.82
C VAL A 40 -9.84 -2.11 7.01
N GLY A 41 -8.59 -1.70 7.25
CA GLY A 41 -7.51 -2.63 7.56
C GLY A 41 -7.77 -3.47 8.82
N LYS A 42 -8.32 -2.85 9.86
CA LYS A 42 -8.71 -3.53 11.10
C LYS A 42 -9.82 -4.55 10.85
N TYR A 43 -10.85 -4.17 10.10
CA TYR A 43 -11.96 -5.04 9.74
C TYR A 43 -11.48 -6.25 8.93
N LEU A 44 -10.71 -6.04 7.87
CA LEU A 44 -10.21 -7.11 7.00
C LEU A 44 -9.28 -8.08 7.75
N ARG A 45 -8.39 -7.56 8.60
CA ARG A 45 -7.60 -8.42 9.50
C ARG A 45 -8.49 -9.24 10.41
N HIS A 46 -9.53 -8.65 11.00
CA HIS A 46 -10.42 -9.38 11.89
C HIS A 46 -11.13 -10.52 11.16
N LEU A 47 -11.66 -10.26 9.95
CA LEU A 47 -12.24 -11.31 9.11
C LEU A 47 -11.25 -12.44 8.83
N TYR A 48 -10.02 -12.10 8.43
CA TYR A 48 -8.97 -13.09 8.19
C TYR A 48 -8.71 -13.98 9.43
N LYS A 49 -8.70 -13.40 10.64
CA LYS A 49 -8.51 -14.16 11.88
C LYS A 49 -9.66 -15.13 12.17
N LEU A 50 -10.90 -14.75 11.84
CA LEU A 50 -12.07 -15.62 12.01
C LEU A 50 -12.02 -16.81 11.04
N GLU A 51 -11.57 -16.59 9.82
CA GLU A 51 -11.47 -17.63 8.78
C GLU A 51 -10.22 -18.52 8.94
N SER A 52 -9.15 -18.00 9.56
CA SER A 52 -7.87 -18.71 9.73
C SER A 52 -7.36 -18.72 11.19
N PRO A 53 -8.08 -19.30 12.17
CA PRO A 53 -7.76 -19.14 13.59
C PRO A 53 -6.39 -19.67 13.99
N ALA A 54 -5.94 -20.78 13.38
CA ALA A 54 -4.68 -21.45 13.71
C ALA A 54 -3.42 -20.72 13.20
N THR A 55 -3.57 -19.69 12.35
CA THR A 55 -2.46 -18.93 11.71
C THR A 55 -2.65 -17.40 11.84
N SER A 56 -3.47 -16.99 12.81
CA SER A 56 -4.14 -15.68 12.89
C SER A 56 -3.31 -14.55 13.53
N GLU A 57 -2.12 -14.83 14.06
CA GLU A 57 -1.26 -13.77 14.58
C GLU A 57 -0.59 -13.00 13.43
N ILE A 58 -1.25 -11.92 13.03
CA ILE A 58 -0.74 -10.93 12.09
C ILE A 58 -0.77 -9.55 12.73
N SER A 59 0.33 -8.83 12.59
CA SER A 59 0.48 -7.44 13.03
C SER A 59 -0.01 -6.46 11.97
N GLU A 60 -0.41 -5.26 12.39
CA GLU A 60 -0.76 -4.17 11.47
C GLU A 60 0.48 -3.73 10.67
N PRO A 61 0.35 -3.52 9.34
CA PRO A 61 1.43 -2.96 8.53
C PRO A 61 1.77 -1.53 8.96
N LEU A 62 3.00 -1.10 8.65
CA LEU A 62 3.57 0.18 9.09
C LEU A 62 2.66 1.41 8.85
N TRP A 63 2.07 1.51 7.65
CA TRP A 63 1.20 2.63 7.27
C TRP A 63 -0.29 2.35 7.47
N GLY A 64 -0.65 1.28 8.17
CA GLY A 64 -2.01 0.77 8.17
C GLY A 64 -2.42 0.22 6.80
N ALA A 65 -3.72 0.19 6.52
CA ALA A 65 -4.23 -0.20 5.21
C ALA A 65 -3.72 0.76 4.12
N HIS A 66 -2.93 0.25 3.17
CA HIS A 66 -2.39 1.05 2.07
C HIS A 66 -2.11 0.18 0.84
N VAL A 67 -2.00 0.85 -0.30
CA VAL A 67 -1.54 0.25 -1.57
C VAL A 67 -0.29 0.98 -2.02
N SER A 68 0.81 0.25 -2.16
CA SER A 68 2.06 0.83 -2.66
C SER A 68 2.02 0.95 -4.18
N ILE A 69 2.16 2.18 -4.69
CA ILE A 69 2.16 2.47 -6.12
C ILE A 69 3.60 2.58 -6.63
N VAL A 70 4.47 3.30 -5.93
CA VAL A 70 5.91 3.43 -6.24
C VAL A 70 6.70 3.05 -5.00
N GLN A 71 7.73 2.21 -5.16
CA GLN A 71 8.50 1.65 -4.04
C GLN A 71 10.00 1.84 -4.27
N ASP A 72 10.53 2.97 -3.81
CA ASP A 72 11.95 3.31 -3.94
C ASP A 72 12.42 3.37 -5.42
N GLU A 73 11.53 3.79 -6.31
CA GLU A 73 11.83 4.01 -7.73
C GLU A 73 11.78 5.52 -8.01
N ARG A 74 12.92 6.13 -8.33
CA ARG A 74 12.94 7.54 -8.74
C ARG A 74 12.24 7.70 -10.10
N PRO A 75 11.17 8.50 -10.21
CA PRO A 75 10.48 8.73 -11.49
C PRO A 75 11.40 9.40 -12.53
N PRO A 76 11.42 8.91 -13.78
CA PRO A 76 12.05 9.62 -14.88
C PRO A 76 11.43 10.99 -15.16
N ASN A 77 10.09 11.08 -15.13
CA ASN A 77 9.35 12.32 -15.38
C ASN A 77 9.05 13.01 -14.04
N ILE A 78 10.10 13.60 -13.45
CA ILE A 78 10.05 14.17 -12.10
C ILE A 78 9.10 15.37 -11.98
N GLU A 79 8.85 16.07 -13.09
CA GLU A 79 7.93 17.19 -13.20
C GLU A 79 6.48 16.84 -12.85
N HIS A 80 6.12 15.55 -12.98
CA HIS A 80 4.81 15.03 -12.61
C HIS A 80 4.74 14.50 -11.18
N TRP A 81 5.85 14.50 -10.45
CA TRP A 81 5.90 14.02 -9.08
C TRP A 81 5.09 14.93 -8.16
N LYS A 82 4.17 14.33 -7.38
CA LYS A 82 3.22 15.00 -6.47
C LYS A 82 2.03 15.70 -7.13
N ASP A 83 1.81 15.54 -8.44
CA ASP A 83 0.60 16.05 -9.14
C ASP A 83 -0.72 15.54 -8.51
N ARG A 84 -0.65 14.42 -7.79
CA ARG A 84 -1.81 13.77 -7.15
C ARG A 84 -1.80 13.87 -5.63
N GLU A 85 -0.89 14.61 -5.00
CA GLU A 85 -0.80 14.68 -3.54
C GLU A 85 -2.14 15.09 -2.90
N GLY A 86 -2.62 14.29 -1.95
CA GLY A 86 -3.89 14.55 -1.26
C GLY A 86 -5.15 14.29 -2.09
N ALA A 87 -5.03 13.86 -3.36
CA ALA A 87 -6.18 13.54 -4.19
C ALA A 87 -6.80 12.19 -3.79
N GLU A 88 -8.12 12.12 -3.82
CA GLU A 88 -8.87 10.88 -3.61
C GLU A 88 -8.83 9.98 -4.84
N VAL A 89 -8.89 8.68 -4.60
CA VAL A 89 -8.98 7.65 -5.65
C VAL A 89 -9.81 6.48 -5.16
N VAL A 90 -10.64 5.94 -6.05
CA VAL A 90 -11.41 4.72 -5.79
C VAL A 90 -10.63 3.53 -6.35
N LEU A 91 -10.45 2.52 -5.52
CA LEU A 91 -9.84 1.24 -5.90
C LEU A 91 -10.77 0.09 -5.59
N GLU A 92 -10.61 -1.00 -6.34
CA GLU A 92 -11.29 -2.26 -6.09
C GLU A 92 -10.28 -3.28 -5.56
N TYR A 93 -10.75 -4.23 -4.75
CA TYR A 93 -9.88 -5.31 -4.26
C TYR A 93 -10.58 -6.66 -4.27
N ASP A 94 -9.79 -7.71 -4.37
CA ASP A 94 -10.26 -9.09 -4.26
C ASP A 94 -10.48 -9.46 -2.80
N GLN A 95 -11.53 -10.21 -2.51
CA GLN A 95 -11.84 -10.61 -1.13
C GLN A 95 -11.01 -11.81 -0.67
N GLU A 96 -10.39 -12.55 -1.59
CA GLU A 96 -9.57 -13.71 -1.28
C GLU A 96 -8.14 -13.28 -0.90
N PRO A 97 -7.73 -13.48 0.36
CA PRO A 97 -6.39 -13.10 0.79
C PRO A 97 -5.31 -13.96 0.16
N GLN A 98 -4.25 -13.30 -0.27
CA GLN A 98 -3.03 -13.90 -0.76
C GLN A 98 -1.93 -13.77 0.29
N GLU A 99 -0.96 -14.68 0.25
CA GLU A 99 0.18 -14.67 1.14
C GLU A 99 1.50 -14.71 0.35
N THR A 100 2.45 -13.87 0.74
CA THR A 100 3.83 -13.98 0.24
C THR A 100 4.82 -13.54 1.31
N ASP A 101 5.86 -14.34 1.56
CA ASP A 101 6.94 -13.99 2.50
C ASP A 101 6.42 -13.48 3.86
N GLY A 102 5.36 -14.11 4.40
CA GLY A 102 4.73 -13.75 5.67
C GLY A 102 3.88 -12.46 5.65
N TYR A 103 3.65 -11.84 4.50
CA TYR A 103 2.69 -10.76 4.31
C TYR A 103 1.36 -11.30 3.79
N ILE A 104 0.26 -10.85 4.39
CA ILE A 104 -1.10 -11.21 3.99
C ILE A 104 -1.71 -9.95 3.37
N TYR A 105 -2.21 -10.09 2.15
CA TYR A 105 -2.69 -8.98 1.34
C TYR A 105 -3.88 -9.35 0.47
N LEU A 106 -4.61 -8.34 0.02
CA LEU A 106 -5.68 -8.48 -0.97
C LEU A 106 -5.19 -7.87 -2.29
N PRO A 107 -5.26 -8.58 -3.43
CA PRO A 107 -5.00 -7.99 -4.74
C PRO A 107 -5.88 -6.76 -4.99
N VAL A 108 -5.30 -5.73 -5.61
CA VAL A 108 -5.99 -4.46 -5.89
C VAL A 108 -6.03 -4.18 -7.39
N HIS A 109 -7.18 -3.72 -7.85
CA HIS A 109 -7.39 -3.17 -9.18
C HIS A 109 -7.61 -1.66 -9.10
N CYS A 110 -6.68 -0.90 -9.66
CA CYS A 110 -6.75 0.56 -9.74
C CYS A 110 -6.07 1.06 -11.02
N PRO A 111 -6.78 1.12 -12.15
CA PRO A 111 -6.23 1.58 -13.43
C PRO A 111 -5.65 2.99 -13.34
N GLU A 112 -6.29 3.91 -12.62
CA GLU A 112 -5.83 5.28 -12.45
C GLU A 112 -4.42 5.36 -11.84
N ALA A 113 -4.14 4.54 -10.82
CA ALA A 113 -2.81 4.51 -10.22
C ALA A 113 -1.75 3.92 -11.16
N LEU A 114 -2.13 2.97 -12.01
CA LEU A 114 -1.24 2.40 -13.03
C LEU A 114 -1.00 3.39 -14.18
N ASP A 115 -2.02 4.14 -14.60
CA ASP A 115 -1.91 5.22 -15.58
C ASP A 115 -0.97 6.32 -15.05
N TYR A 116 -1.07 6.64 -13.76
CA TYR A 116 -0.18 7.60 -13.12
C TYR A 116 1.28 7.10 -13.05
N ARG A 117 1.52 5.80 -12.85
CA ARG A 117 2.88 5.22 -12.97
C ARG A 117 3.47 5.45 -14.37
N GLU A 118 2.69 5.25 -15.42
CA GLU A 118 3.15 5.49 -16.79
C GLU A 118 3.42 6.99 -17.05
N LEU A 119 2.57 7.88 -16.52
CA LEU A 119 2.80 9.33 -16.59
C LEU A 119 4.12 9.73 -15.93
N LEU A 120 4.46 9.10 -14.80
CA LEU A 120 5.73 9.28 -14.10
C LEU A 120 6.95 8.71 -14.88
N GLY A 121 6.72 8.04 -16.02
CA GLY A 121 7.75 7.40 -16.84
C GLY A 121 8.18 6.03 -16.31
N LEU A 122 7.45 5.46 -15.34
CA LEU A 122 7.73 4.15 -14.77
C LEU A 122 6.99 3.04 -15.55
N PRO A 123 7.44 1.77 -15.47
CA PRO A 123 6.67 0.66 -15.99
C PRO A 123 5.28 0.60 -15.35
N ARG A 124 4.24 0.44 -16.19
CA ARG A 124 2.83 0.35 -15.75
C ARG A 124 2.67 -0.62 -14.60
N ARG A 125 3.20 -1.84 -14.77
CA ARG A 125 3.14 -2.88 -13.73
C ARG A 125 4.33 -2.71 -12.78
N PRO A 126 4.09 -2.40 -11.49
CA PRO A 126 5.15 -2.40 -10.48
C PRO A 126 5.74 -3.81 -10.29
N LYS A 127 6.94 -3.88 -9.71
CA LYS A 127 7.62 -5.15 -9.35
C LYS A 127 6.70 -6.05 -8.50
N TRP A 128 6.01 -5.44 -7.54
CA TRP A 128 4.95 -6.08 -6.77
C TRP A 128 3.61 -5.54 -7.28
N PRO A 129 2.72 -6.38 -7.84
CA PRO A 129 1.40 -5.95 -8.27
C PRO A 129 0.66 -5.19 -7.17
N LEU A 130 -0.26 -4.29 -7.54
CA LEU A 130 -1.00 -3.51 -6.56
C LEU A 130 -1.72 -4.44 -5.58
N HIS A 131 -1.52 -4.18 -4.30
CA HIS A 131 -2.11 -4.98 -3.23
C HIS A 131 -2.34 -4.13 -1.99
N LEU A 132 -3.42 -4.45 -1.27
CA LEU A 132 -3.73 -3.92 0.04
C LEU A 132 -3.13 -4.86 1.08
N THR A 133 -2.01 -4.49 1.68
CA THR A 133 -1.46 -5.28 2.79
C THR A 133 -2.36 -5.12 4.00
N ILE A 134 -2.89 -6.23 4.51
CA ILE A 134 -3.76 -6.20 5.70
C ILE A 134 -2.99 -6.60 6.96
N GLY A 135 -1.96 -7.45 6.85
CA GLY A 135 -1.10 -7.79 7.99
C GLY A 135 0.21 -8.47 7.62
N ASN A 136 1.09 -8.62 8.60
CA ASN A 136 2.36 -9.34 8.43
C ASN A 136 2.69 -10.21 9.67
N ARG A 137 3.31 -11.35 9.43
CA ARG A 137 3.81 -12.29 10.46
C ARG A 137 5.25 -12.03 10.89
N LYS A 138 5.97 -11.14 10.21
CA LYS A 138 7.40 -10.88 10.48
C LYS A 138 7.65 -10.21 11.85
N ASN A 139 6.61 -9.62 12.44
CA ASN A 139 6.65 -8.99 13.75
C ASN A 139 5.49 -9.46 14.66
N ALA A 140 4.91 -10.63 14.36
CA ALA A 140 3.89 -11.25 15.20
C ALA A 140 4.52 -11.97 16.39
#